data_AF-A0A374C7S2-F1
#
_entry.id   AF-A0A374C7S2-F1
#
_cell.length_a   1.000
_cell.length_b   1.000
_cell.length_c   1.000
_cell.angle_alpha   90.00
_cell.angle_beta   90.00
_cell.angle_gamma   90.00
#
_symmetry.space_group_name_H-M   'P 1'
#
loop_
_entity.id
_entity.type
_entity.pdbx_description
1 polymer ?
#
loop_
_entity_poly.entity_id
_entity_poly.type
_entity_poly.pdbx_seq_one_letter_code
_entity_poly.pdbx_strand_id
1 'polypeptide(L)'
;MVALTTNVRTYCGVLPPNVETTLTLNADGTYLLIRTFKEKQNEQEKLKGTFQVLDNNVLMLVRPSSGDNIFYKVRDGNCIILIDSFGNEPKKSG
;
A
#
# COMPACT_ATOMS: atom_id res chain seq x y z
N MET A 1 17.89 -25.03 -15.00
CA MET A 1 17.63 -23.59 -15.12
C MET A 1 16.12 -23.38 -15.09
N VAL A 2 15.56 -22.90 -13.97
CA VAL A 2 14.22 -22.26 -13.92
C VAL A 2 14.30 -21.25 -12.77
N ALA A 3 14.43 -19.97 -13.09
CA ALA A 3 14.17 -18.93 -12.10
C ALA A 3 12.65 -18.96 -11.86
N LEU A 4 12.22 -19.37 -10.66
CA LEU A 4 10.88 -19.07 -10.19
C LEU A 4 10.82 -17.54 -10.13
N THR A 5 10.33 -16.89 -11.19
CA THR A 5 10.14 -15.44 -11.15
C THR A 5 9.01 -15.18 -10.17
N THR A 6 9.35 -15.01 -8.91
CA THR A 6 8.46 -14.45 -7.90
C THR A 6 8.12 -13.05 -8.42
N ASN A 7 6.98 -12.91 -9.11
CA ASN A 7 6.55 -11.63 -9.67
C ASN A 7 6.08 -10.74 -8.52
N VAL A 8 7.06 -10.25 -7.76
CA VAL A 8 6.88 -9.32 -6.67
C VAL A 8 6.57 -7.97 -7.30
N ARG A 9 5.40 -7.42 -6.99
CA ARG A 9 5.02 -6.07 -7.44
C ARG A 9 5.30 -5.09 -6.32
N THR A 10 6.11 -4.10 -6.61
CA THR A 10 6.40 -3.01 -5.67
C THR A 10 5.78 -1.73 -6.18
N TYR A 11 5.09 -1.03 -5.28
CA TYR A 11 4.47 0.26 -5.50
C TYR A 11 5.02 1.27 -4.51
N CYS A 12 5.15 2.52 -4.96
CA CYS A 12 5.65 3.62 -4.15
C CYS A 12 4.64 4.78 -4.18
N GLY A 13 4.54 5.53 -3.09
CA GLY A 13 3.69 6.71 -3.03
C GLY A 13 4.10 7.63 -1.89
N VAL A 14 3.91 8.94 -2.08
CA VAL A 14 4.04 9.91 -0.99
C VAL A 14 2.64 10.39 -0.65
N LEU A 15 2.18 10.04 0.56
CA LEU A 15 0.84 10.37 1.02
C LEU A 15 0.89 11.61 1.91
N PRO A 16 -0.11 12.51 1.84
CA PRO A 16 -0.24 13.60 2.80
C PRO A 16 -0.34 13.07 4.24
N PRO A 17 0.26 13.75 5.23
CA PRO A 17 1.01 15.00 5.12
C PRO A 17 2.46 14.87 4.59
N ASN A 18 3.17 13.76 4.78
CA ASN A 18 4.49 13.52 4.14
C ASN A 18 4.98 12.09 4.43
N VAL A 19 4.14 11.10 4.12
CA VAL A 19 4.38 9.70 4.46
C VAL A 19 4.85 8.96 3.22
N GLU A 20 6.13 8.62 3.18
CA GLU A 20 6.67 7.76 2.13
C GLU A 20 6.18 6.34 2.34
N THR A 21 5.51 5.79 1.35
CA THR A 21 4.89 4.47 1.40
C THR A 21 5.51 3.58 0.34
N THR A 22 5.98 2.41 0.76
CA THR A 22 6.38 1.32 -0.13
C THR A 22 5.48 0.12 0.15
N LEU A 23 4.80 -0.38 -0.87
CA LEU A 23 3.94 -1.55 -0.80
C LEU A 23 4.47 -2.63 -1.73
N THR A 24 4.79 -3.77 -1.16
CA THR A 24 5.23 -4.97 -1.89
C THR A 24 4.14 -6.02 -1.81
N LEU A 25 3.68 -6.49 -2.97
CA LEU A 25 2.74 -7.60 -3.10
C LEU A 25 3.51 -8.85 -3.52
N ASN A 26 3.35 -9.91 -2.74
CA ASN A 26 3.95 -11.21 -3.00
C ASN A 26 2.99 -12.09 -3.81
N ALA A 27 3.54 -13.02 -4.57
CA ALA A 27 2.75 -13.95 -5.38
C ALA A 27 1.90 -14.94 -4.55
N ASP A 28 2.23 -15.09 -3.27
CA ASP A 28 1.51 -15.95 -2.31
C ASP A 28 0.26 -15.28 -1.70
N GLY A 29 -0.11 -14.08 -2.16
CA GLY A 29 -1.26 -13.33 -1.64
C GLY A 29 -0.96 -12.53 -0.37
N THR A 30 0.30 -12.47 0.06
CA THR A 30 0.72 -11.62 1.18
C THR A 30 1.26 -10.27 0.71
N TYR A 31 1.24 -9.29 1.60
CA TYR A 31 1.84 -7.98 1.37
C TYR A 31 2.85 -7.61 2.45
N LEU A 32 3.76 -6.71 2.09
CA LEU A 32 4.60 -5.96 3.01
C LEU A 32 4.40 -4.47 2.74
N LEU A 33 3.90 -3.74 3.74
CA LEU A 33 3.70 -2.30 3.70
C LEU A 33 4.72 -1.64 4.64
N ILE A 34 5.47 -0.68 4.11
CA ILE A 34 6.42 0.14 4.86
C ILE A 34 5.99 1.59 4.70
N ARG A 35 5.83 2.31 5.81
CA ARG A 35 5.50 3.74 5.83
C ARG A 35 6.53 4.47 6.68
N THR A 36 7.14 5.51 6.11
CA THR A 36 8.10 6.38 6.80
C THR A 36 7.45 7.74 7.02
N PHE A 37 7.30 8.12 8.29
CA PHE A 37 6.69 9.38 8.71
C PHE A 37 7.79 10.42 8.93
N LYS A 38 8.02 11.29 7.94
CA LYS A 38 9.09 12.31 8.03
C LYS A 38 8.90 13.30 9.17
N GLU A 39 7.65 13.59 9.54
CA GLU A 39 7.34 14.57 10.60
C GLU A 39 7.56 14.03 12.02
N LYS A 40 7.59 12.71 12.21
CA LYS A 40 7.75 12.06 13.52
C LYS A 40 9.12 11.42 13.66
N GLN A 41 10.20 12.19 13.50
CA GLN A 41 11.58 11.68 13.62
C GLN A 41 11.90 10.47 12.72
N ASN A 42 11.32 10.41 11.51
CA ASN A 42 11.46 9.27 10.59
C ASN A 42 11.00 7.92 11.20
N GLU A 43 9.98 7.94 12.07
CA GLU A 43 9.30 6.72 12.50
C GLU A 43 8.89 5.88 11.29
N GLN A 44 9.18 4.58 11.36
CA GLN A 44 8.84 3.62 10.31
C GLN A 44 7.82 2.61 10.83
N GLU A 45 6.64 2.57 10.21
CA GLU A 45 5.64 1.51 10.40
C GLU A 45 5.89 0.40 9.37
N LYS A 46 5.90 -0.86 9.84
CA LYS A 46 5.99 -2.05 8.99
C LYS A 46 4.81 -2.98 9.27
N LEU A 47 4.01 -3.26 8.24
CA LEU A 47 2.87 -4.16 8.32
C LEU A 47 3.03 -5.29 7.31
N LYS A 48 2.65 -6.50 7.70
CA LYS A 48 2.55 -7.67 6.82
C LYS A 48 1.19 -8.29 7.00
N GLY A 49 0.53 -8.70 5.93
CA GLY A 49 -0.78 -9.33 6.01
C GLY A 49 -1.18 -9.93 4.67
N THR A 50 -2.47 -10.17 4.48
CA THR A 50 -3.03 -10.62 3.20
C THR A 50 -3.66 -9.46 2.46
N PHE A 51 -3.63 -9.52 1.13
CA PHE A 51 -4.27 -8.51 0.29
C PHE A 51 -5.31 -9.13 -0.63
N GLN A 52 -6.24 -8.29 -1.07
CA GLN A 52 -7.21 -8.59 -2.11
C GLN A 52 -7.15 -7.47 -3.16
N VAL A 53 -7.34 -7.83 -4.42
CA VAL A 53 -7.46 -6.88 -5.53
C VAL A 53 -8.93 -6.75 -5.86
N LEU A 54 -9.44 -5.53 -5.80
CA LEU A 54 -10.80 -5.15 -6.16
C LEU A 54 -10.80 -4.51 -7.56
N ASP A 55 -11.99 -4.22 -8.06
CA ASP A 55 -12.17 -3.50 -9.32
C ASP A 55 -11.50 -2.11 -9.29
N ASN A 56 -11.28 -1.54 -10.48
CA ASN A 56 -10.68 -0.21 -10.66
C ASN A 56 -9.27 -0.05 -10.05
N ASN A 57 -8.49 -1.14 -10.04
CA ASN A 57 -7.12 -1.19 -9.54
C ASN A 57 -7.00 -0.79 -8.05
N VAL A 58 -8.01 -1.14 -7.25
CA VAL A 58 -7.99 -0.93 -5.81
C VAL A 58 -7.44 -2.16 -5.10
N LEU A 59 -6.48 -1.95 -4.21
CA LEU A 59 -5.91 -2.95 -3.31
C LEU A 59 -6.55 -2.78 -1.94
N MET A 60 -7.07 -3.87 -1.38
CA MET A 60 -7.54 -3.95 -0.01
C MET A 60 -6.53 -4.77 0.80
N LEU A 61 -5.91 -4.15 1.80
CA LEU A 61 -4.95 -4.79 2.71
C LEU A 61 -5.62 -5.07 4.05
N VAL A 62 -5.58 -6.32 4.51
CA VAL A 62 -6.13 -6.70 5.81
C VAL A 62 -5.04 -6.57 6.87
N ARG A 63 -5.25 -5.69 7.86
CA ARG A 63 -4.32 -5.51 8.98
C ARG A 63 -4.46 -6.69 9.94
N PRO A 64 -3.41 -7.51 10.18
CA PRO A 64 -3.56 -8.70 11.02
C PRO A 64 -3.87 -8.39 12.49
N SER A 65 -3.41 -7.24 12.99
CA SER A 65 -3.57 -6.89 14.40
C SER A 65 -5.00 -6.54 14.79
N SER A 66 -5.76 -5.92 13.88
CA SER A 66 -7.12 -5.43 14.17
C SER A 66 -8.20 -6.03 13.27
N GLY A 67 -7.83 -6.64 12.15
CA GLY A 67 -8.77 -7.07 11.12
C GLY A 67 -9.31 -5.92 10.25
N ASP A 68 -8.88 -4.68 10.50
CA ASP A 68 -9.29 -3.53 9.69
C ASP A 68 -8.69 -3.59 8.29
N ASN A 69 -9.37 -2.93 7.36
CA ASN A 69 -8.97 -2.86 5.96
C ASN A 69 -8.34 -1.52 5.63
N ILE A 70 -7.26 -1.54 4.86
CA ILE A 70 -6.59 -0.36 4.31
C ILE A 70 -6.75 -0.41 2.79
N PHE A 71 -7.23 0.68 2.19
CA PHE A 71 -7.50 0.75 0.76
C PHE A 71 -6.47 1.61 0.04
N TYR A 72 -5.90 1.06 -1.04
CA TYR A 72 -4.94 1.76 -1.90
C TYR A 72 -5.41 1.69 -3.35
N LYS A 73 -5.37 2.80 -4.08
CA LYS A 73 -5.57 2.79 -5.54
C LYS A 73 -4.23 2.82 -6.23
N VAL A 74 -4.01 1.87 -7.14
CA VAL A 74 -2.83 1.86 -8.02
C VAL A 74 -3.06 2.85 -9.16
N ARG A 75 -2.07 3.72 -9.37
CA ARG A 75 -1.95 4.66 -10.48
C ARG A 75 -0.83 4.22 -11.42
N ASP A 76 -0.69 4.92 -12.53
CA ASP A 76 0.40 4.71 -13.48
C ASP A 76 1.79 4.81 -12.84
N GLY A 77 2.76 4.13 -13.44
CA GLY A 77 4.15 4.17 -13.01
C GLY A 77 4.40 3.55 -11.63
N ASN A 78 3.64 2.51 -11.26
CA ASN A 78 3.71 1.84 -9.95
C ASN A 78 3.46 2.79 -8.77
N CYS A 79 2.73 3.88 -9.00
CA CYS A 79 2.37 4.82 -7.95
C CYS A 79 1.12 4.33 -7.20
N ILE A 80 1.05 4.54 -5.88
CA ILE A 80 -0.15 4.25 -5.08
C ILE A 80 -0.61 5.46 -4.29
N ILE A 81 -1.93 5.56 -4.11
CA ILE A 81 -2.55 6.53 -3.23
C ILE A 81 -3.43 5.81 -2.20
N LEU A 82 -3.46 6.33 -0.97
CA LEU A 82 -4.42 5.91 0.04
C LEU A 82 -5.79 6.46 -0.36
N ILE A 83 -6.83 5.66 -0.24
CA ILE A 83 -8.22 6.06 -0.49
C ILE A 83 -9.09 5.72 0.73
N ASP A 84 -10.21 6.40 0.88
CA ASP A 84 -11.21 6.02 1.88
C ASP A 84 -11.96 4.73 1.46
N SER A 85 -12.82 4.20 2.33
CA SER A 85 -13.61 3.00 2.05
C SER A 85 -14.62 3.15 0.92
N PHE A 86 -14.93 4.37 0.50
CA PHE A 86 -15.79 4.67 -0.64
C PHE A 86 -14.99 4.85 -1.95
N GLY A 87 -13.65 4.77 -1.87
CA GLY A 87 -12.75 4.94 -3.00
C GLY A 87 -12.40 6.39 -3.33
N ASN A 88 -12.71 7.35 -2.44
CA ASN A 88 -12.34 8.74 -2.65
C ASN A 88 -10.87 8.97 -2.27
N GLU A 89 -10.22 9.81 -3.07
CA GLU A 89 -8.85 10.25 -2.81
C GLU A 89 -8.84 11.32 -1.70
N PRO A 90 -7.74 11.43 -0.93
CA PRO A 90 -7.59 12.49 0.06
C PRO A 90 -7.69 13.84 -0.64
N LYS A 91 -8.64 14.67 -0.19
CA LYS A 91 -8.75 16.05 -0.65
C LYS A 91 -7.48 16.80 -0.22
N LYS A 92 -6.77 17.41 -1.17
CA LYS A 92 -5.80 18.45 -0.82
C LYS A 92 -6.60 19.62 -0.24
N SER A 93 -6.47 19.86 1.06
CA SER A 93 -6.92 21.12 1.64
C SER A 93 -6.08 22.22 0.98
N GLY A 94 -6.75 23.08 0.19
CA GLY A 94 -6.15 24.28 -0.39
C GLY A 94 -6.00 25.38 0.64
#